data_AF-A0AAJ5N7S3-F1
#
_entry.id   AF-A0AAJ5N7S3-F1
#
_cell.length_a   1.000
_cell.length_b   1.000
_cell.length_c   1.000
_cell.angle_alpha   90.00
_cell.angle_beta   90.00
_cell.angle_gamma   90.00
#
_symmetry.space_group_name_H-M   'P 1'
#
loop_
_entity.id
_entity.type
_entity.pdbx_description
1 polymer ?
#
loop_
_entity_poly.entity_id
_entity_poly.type
_entity_poly.pdbx_seq_one_letter_code
_entity_poly.pdbx_strand_id
1 'polypeptide(L)'
;MSTDGVPAGNCAAYGCPLLGSFGVSGKWYCACHFRGSSASNDAITSVLVQHREKAERAVFLRRTFAGYKAILAAENELIELTREIGMQYEIGGSEG
;
A
#
# COMPACT_ATOMS: atom_id res chain seq x y z
N MET A 1 -19.69 2.11 13.77
CA MET A 1 -19.48 0.76 13.22
C MET A 1 -20.42 0.61 12.05
N SER A 2 -19.95 0.81 10.82
CA SER A 2 -20.71 0.48 9.60
C SER A 2 -20.34 -0.93 9.16
N THR A 3 -21.34 -1.68 8.74
CA THR A 3 -21.47 -3.16 8.83
C THR A 3 -20.72 -3.99 7.79
N ASP A 4 -19.80 -3.44 7.01
CA ASP A 4 -19.05 -4.25 6.05
C ASP A 4 -17.67 -4.59 6.58
N GLY A 5 -17.64 -5.33 7.68
CA GLY A 5 -16.44 -5.91 8.29
C GLY A 5 -15.71 -6.93 7.41
N VAL A 6 -15.58 -6.65 6.11
CA VAL A 6 -14.51 -7.21 5.28
C VAL A 6 -13.22 -6.70 5.92
N PRO A 7 -12.40 -7.57 6.55
CA PRO A 7 -11.05 -7.15 6.90
C PRO A 7 -10.48 -6.61 5.59
N ALA A 8 -10.06 -5.33 5.57
CA ALA A 8 -9.48 -4.73 4.37
C ALA A 8 -8.48 -5.75 3.82
N GLY A 9 -8.85 -6.39 2.71
CA GLY A 9 -8.21 -7.62 2.27
C GLY A 9 -6.74 -7.34 1.95
N ASN A 10 -5.93 -8.36 1.74
CA ASN A 10 -4.61 -8.13 1.16
C ASN A 10 -4.75 -7.36 -0.16
N CYS A 11 -3.73 -6.57 -0.51
CA CYS A 11 -3.65 -5.91 -1.80
C CYS A 11 -3.93 -6.91 -2.93
N ALA A 12 -4.71 -6.50 -3.93
CA ALA A 12 -5.10 -7.35 -5.04
C ALA A 12 -3.94 -7.67 -6.01
N ALA A 13 -2.80 -6.99 -5.90
CA ALA A 13 -1.58 -7.36 -6.61
C ALA A 13 -1.03 -8.68 -6.04
N TYR A 14 -0.86 -9.68 -6.90
CA TYR A 14 -0.44 -11.01 -6.50
C TYR A 14 0.88 -10.97 -5.73
N GLY A 15 0.93 -11.67 -4.59
CA GLY A 15 2.12 -11.75 -3.73
C GLY A 15 2.42 -10.50 -2.90
N CYS A 16 1.64 -9.43 -3.02
CA CYS A 16 1.88 -8.21 -2.25
C CYS A 16 1.62 -8.44 -0.74
N PRO A 17 2.57 -8.09 0.15
CA PRO A 17 2.44 -8.31 1.58
C PRO A 17 1.53 -7.30 2.30
N LEU A 18 1.07 -6.24 1.62
CA LEU A 18 0.33 -5.14 2.22
C LEU A 18 -1.19 -5.36 2.22
N LEU A 19 -1.89 -4.63 3.09
CA LEU A 19 -3.34 -4.52 3.05
C LEU A 19 -3.79 -3.58 1.93
N GLY A 20 -4.91 -3.90 1.30
CA GLY A 20 -5.63 -3.02 0.39
C GLY A 20 -6.27 -1.87 1.15
N SER A 21 -6.18 -0.66 0.61
CA SER A 21 -6.76 0.55 1.19
C SER A 21 -7.48 1.43 0.17
N PHE A 22 -7.22 1.23 -1.13
CA PHE A 22 -7.76 2.02 -2.23
C PHE A 22 -8.58 1.12 -3.16
N GLY A 23 -9.86 1.44 -3.35
CA GLY A 23 -10.73 0.73 -4.29
C GLY A 23 -10.54 1.21 -5.72
N VAL A 24 -10.13 0.31 -6.63
CA VAL A 24 -9.97 0.58 -8.07
C VAL A 24 -10.62 -0.56 -8.87
N SER A 25 -11.64 -0.24 -9.66
CA SER A 25 -12.32 -1.19 -10.56
C SER A 25 -12.73 -2.51 -9.88
N GLY A 26 -13.31 -2.43 -8.68
CA GLY A 26 -13.79 -3.59 -7.91
C GLY A 26 -12.71 -4.39 -7.17
N LYS A 27 -11.46 -3.90 -7.16
CA LYS A 27 -10.33 -4.48 -6.42
C LYS A 27 -9.79 -3.50 -5.39
N TRP A 28 -9.18 -4.02 -4.32
CA TRP A 28 -8.54 -3.21 -3.28
C TRP A 28 -7.03 -3.29 -3.41
N TYR A 29 -6.36 -2.15 -3.58
CA TYR A 29 -4.91 -2.05 -3.71
C TYR A 29 -4.30 -1.29 -2.54
N CYS A 30 -3.03 -1.59 -2.23
CA CYS A 30 -2.26 -0.83 -1.25
C CYS A 30 -1.79 0.52 -1.84
N ALA A 31 -1.22 1.35 -0.97
CA ALA A 31 -0.57 2.63 -1.29
C ALA A 31 0.42 2.58 -2.46
N CYS A 32 1.15 1.47 -2.63
CA CYS A 32 2.15 1.33 -3.69
C CYS A 32 1.58 0.83 -5.02
N HIS A 33 0.47 0.09 -5.01
CA HIS A 33 -0.10 -0.54 -6.20
C HIS A 33 -1.28 0.22 -6.79
N PHE A 34 -2.00 1.07 -6.03
CA PHE A 34 -3.17 1.76 -6.57
C PHE A 34 -2.86 2.78 -7.67
N ARG A 35 -1.61 3.32 -7.67
CA ARG A 35 -1.08 4.22 -8.71
C ARG A 35 -0.23 3.51 -9.75
N GLY A 36 0.20 2.28 -9.46
CA GLY A 36 1.02 1.49 -10.37
C GLY A 36 0.22 1.01 -11.58
N SER A 37 0.89 0.79 -12.70
CA SER A 37 0.28 0.08 -13.82
C SER A 37 0.34 -1.42 -13.57
N SER A 38 -0.50 -2.20 -14.25
CA SER A 38 -0.41 -3.67 -14.18
C SER A 38 0.97 -4.20 -14.57
N ALA A 39 1.69 -3.50 -15.45
CA ALA A 39 3.03 -3.86 -15.89
C ALA A 39 4.11 -3.66 -14.81
N SER A 40 3.92 -2.73 -13.87
CA SER A 40 4.88 -2.49 -12.78
C SER A 40 4.57 -3.26 -11.49
N ASN A 41 3.41 -3.93 -11.40
CA ASN A 41 2.97 -4.63 -10.20
C ASN A 41 3.99 -5.64 -9.67
N ASP A 42 4.55 -6.49 -10.53
CA ASP A 42 5.49 -7.55 -10.13
C ASP A 42 6.80 -6.96 -9.61
N ALA A 43 7.29 -5.90 -10.25
CA ALA A 43 8.50 -5.20 -9.82
C ALA A 43 8.28 -4.48 -8.47
N ILE A 44 7.14 -3.81 -8.30
CA ILE A 44 6.74 -3.21 -7.01
C ILE A 44 6.65 -4.29 -5.93
N THR A 45 5.98 -5.41 -6.22
CA THR A 45 5.85 -6.54 -5.28
C THR A 45 7.22 -7.10 -4.90
N SER A 46 8.14 -7.28 -5.85
CA SER A 46 9.49 -7.75 -5.57
C SER A 46 10.22 -6.86 -4.57
N VAL A 47 10.16 -5.53 -4.73
CA VAL A 47 10.77 -4.59 -3.79
C VAL A 47 10.11 -4.67 -2.40
N LEU A 48 8.78 -4.74 -2.34
CA LEU A 48 8.06 -4.87 -1.06
C LEU A 48 8.38 -6.18 -0.34
N VAL A 49 8.64 -7.26 -1.07
CA VAL A 49 9.08 -8.55 -0.51
C VAL A 49 10.53 -8.49 -0.04
N GLN A 50 11.42 -7.77 -0.74
CA GLN A 50 12.80 -7.55 -0.31
C GLN A 50 12.89 -6.70 0.97
N HIS A 51 11.93 -5.78 1.17
CA HIS A 51 11.80 -4.93 2.36
C HIS A 51 10.64 -5.36 3.27
N ARG A 52 10.54 -6.67 3.50
CA ARG A 52 9.41 -7.29 4.19
C ARG A 52 9.19 -6.75 5.59
N GLU A 53 10.24 -6.40 6.31
CA GLU A 53 10.17 -5.82 7.66
C GLU A 53 9.41 -4.49 7.68
N LYS A 54 9.58 -3.65 6.64
CA LYS A 54 8.86 -2.39 6.50
C LYS A 54 7.40 -2.61 6.12
N ALA A 55 7.14 -3.58 5.24
CA ALA A 55 5.79 -3.96 4.87
C ALA A 55 5.01 -4.52 6.06
N GLU A 56 5.62 -5.39 6.86
CA GLU A 56 5.03 -5.96 8.07
C GLU A 56 4.77 -4.89 9.13
N ARG A 57 5.66 -3.90 9.27
CA ARG A 57 5.42 -2.73 10.14
C ARG A 57 4.17 -1.94 9.70
N ALA A 58 4.02 -1.66 8.41
CA ALA A 58 2.84 -0.94 7.90
C ALA A 58 1.54 -1.74 8.15
N VAL A 59 1.57 -3.05 7.90
CA VAL A 59 0.44 -3.96 8.19
C VAL A 59 0.12 -4.00 9.69
N PHE A 60 1.14 -4.09 10.56
CA PHE A 60 0.97 -4.08 12.01
C PHE A 60 0.30 -2.80 12.49
N LEU A 61 0.76 -1.63 12.02
CA LEU A 61 0.19 -0.34 12.39
C LEU A 61 -1.28 -0.22 11.96
N ARG A 62 -1.62 -0.70 10.76
CA ARG A 62 -3.01 -0.76 10.27
C ARG A 62 -3.87 -1.68 11.15
N ARG A 63 -3.40 -2.89 11.45
CA ARG A 63 -4.15 -3.90 12.23
C ARG A 63 -4.33 -3.53 13.70
N THR A 64 -3.41 -2.76 14.25
CA THR A 64 -3.47 -2.24 15.62
C THR A 64 -4.15 -0.87 15.72
N PHE A 65 -4.68 -0.35 14.60
CA PHE A 65 -5.34 0.96 14.53
C PHE A 65 -4.47 2.09 15.08
N ALA A 66 -3.18 2.07 14.76
CA ALA A 66 -2.27 3.15 15.11
C ALA A 66 -2.75 4.49 14.53
N GLY A 67 -2.25 5.59 15.10
CA GLY A 67 -2.62 6.92 14.64
C GLY A 67 -2.30 7.13 13.15
N TYR A 68 -3.18 7.86 12.46
CA TYR A 68 -3.09 8.10 11.01
C TYR A 68 -1.69 8.55 10.55
N LYS A 69 -1.05 9.46 11.29
CA LYS A 69 0.31 9.95 10.97
C LYS A 69 1.37 8.82 10.95
N ALA A 70 1.26 7.85 11.87
CA ALA A 70 2.21 6.74 11.94
C ALA A 70 1.99 5.76 10.78
N ILE A 71 0.74 5.48 10.44
CA ILE A 71 0.39 4.66 9.28
C ILE A 71 0.88 5.33 7.99
N LEU A 72 0.59 6.62 7.82
CA LEU A 72 1.00 7.40 6.64
C LEU A 72 2.53 7.42 6.48
N ALA A 73 3.26 7.66 7.58
CA ALA A 73 4.72 7.64 7.54
C ALA A 73 5.28 6.28 7.10
N ALA A 74 4.74 5.18 7.65
CA ALA A 74 5.16 3.83 7.27
C ALA A 74 4.81 3.49 5.80
N GLU A 75 3.67 3.97 5.29
CA GLU A 75 3.30 3.78 3.89
C GLU A 75 4.13 4.65 2.93
N ASN A 76 4.46 5.88 3.31
CA ASN A 76 5.35 6.74 2.53
C ASN A 76 6.77 6.16 2.43
N GLU A 77 7.29 5.51 3.48
CA GLU A 77 8.58 4.79 3.38
C GLU A 77 8.56 3.73 2.27
N LEU A 78 7.45 3.01 2.11
CA LEU A 78 7.30 1.97 1.07
C LEU A 78 7.06 2.57 -0.32
N ILE A 79 6.36 3.71 -0.39
CA ILE A 79 6.19 4.48 -1.62
C ILE A 79 7.54 4.96 -2.14
N GLU A 80 8.40 5.52 -1.29
CA GLU A 80 9.71 6.00 -1.74
C GLU A 80 10.59 4.84 -2.26
N LEU A 81 10.53 3.66 -1.65
CA LEU A 81 11.23 2.47 -2.16
C LEU A 81 10.76 2.04 -3.55
N THR A 82 9.51 2.32 -3.89
CA THR A 82 8.86 1.86 -5.14
C THR A 82 8.65 3.00 -6.14
N ARG A 83 9.16 4.20 -5.84
CA ARG A 83 8.92 5.45 -6.55
C ARG A 83 9.29 5.39 -8.02
N GLU A 84 10.50 4.99 -8.32
CA GLU A 84 11.01 4.97 -9.70
C GLU A 84 10.32 3.88 -10.56
N ILE A 85 9.89 2.79 -9.94
CA ILE A 85 9.27 1.64 -10.61
C ILE A 85 7.80 1.92 -10.92
N GLY A 86 7.08 2.47 -9.95
CA GLY A 86 5.65 2.72 -10.05
C GLY A 86 5.29 4.13 -10.50
N MET A 87 6.27 5.01 -10.76
CA MET A 87 6.05 6.47 -10.84
C MET A 87 5.27 6.98 -9.62
N GLN A 88 5.63 6.48 -8.44
CA GLN A 88 4.89 6.81 -7.22
C GLN A 88 5.29 8.21 -6.72
N TYR A 89 4.33 8.90 -6.11
CA TYR A 89 4.54 10.16 -5.41
C TYR A 89 3.88 10.04 -4.03
N GLU A 90 4.28 10.87 -3.06
CA GLU A 90 3.71 10.85 -1.70
C GLU A 90 2.17 10.81 -1.70
N ILE A 91 1.60 10.09 -0.73
CA ILE A 91 0.16 10.17 -0.46
C ILE A 91 -0.10 11.51 0.25
N GLY A 92 -0.47 12.53 -0.51
CA GLY A 92 -0.78 13.87 0.02
C GLY A 92 -0.32 15.04 -0.84
N GLY A 93 0.49 14.80 -1.86
CA GLY A 93 0.87 15.84 -2.84
C GLY A 93 -0.20 16.01 -3.92
N SER A 94 -1.24 16.79 -3.63
CA SER A 94 -1.97 17.52 -4.67
C SER A 94 -1.28 18.86 -4.88
N GLU A 95 -0.54 19.02 -5.98
CA GLU A 95 -0.43 20.33 -6.61
C GLU A 95 -1.49 20.38 -7.71
N GLY A 96 -2.45 21.31 -7.57
CA GLY A 96 -3.58 21.53 -8.47
C GLY A 96 -4.85 21.86 -7.73
#